data_AF-A0A6J4Q7E4-F1
#
_entry.id   AF-A0A6J4Q7E4-F1
#
_cell.length_a   1.000
_cell.length_b   1.000
_cell.length_c   1.000
_cell.angle_alpha   90.00
_cell.angle_beta   90.00
_cell.angle_gamma   90.00
#
_symmetry.space_group_name_H-M   'P 1'
#
loop_
_entity.id
_entity.type
_entity.pdbx_description
1 polymer ?
#
loop_
_entity_poly.entity_id
_entity_poly.type
_entity_poly.pdbx_seq_one_letter_code
_entity_poly.pdbx_strand_id
1 'polypeptide(L)'
;MKEIQQERVRQLNEKDINDGDYVLYWMQEAQRAEYNHALEYAVQRANEIGRRLLVLFGLTADYPEANLRHYAFMLEGLRDVEEALQQRGIKFVVRPGSPDEVALELGTHASMIVCDMSYLRPQKRWRERLAVEAHCLVTQVETEVVVPVELASDKREHAARTLRPKIRRHLDNFLSELEPTEIEQRSLDMEAGGLDLADIGAILDGM
;
A
#
# COMPACT_ATOMS: atom_id res chain seq x y z
N MET A 1 18.95 6.54 -7.52
CA MET A 1 17.61 6.12 -7.07
C MET A 1 17.77 5.52 -5.69
N LYS A 2 16.92 5.87 -4.73
CA LYS A 2 16.97 5.32 -3.37
C LYS A 2 16.53 3.85 -3.44
N GLU A 3 17.33 2.93 -2.92
CA GLU A 3 17.16 1.50 -3.25
C GLU A 3 16.01 0.87 -2.44
N ILE A 4 15.00 0.35 -3.15
CA ILE A 4 14.07 -0.63 -2.61
C ILE A 4 14.62 -2.01 -2.92
N GLN A 5 14.90 -2.82 -1.89
CA GLN A 5 15.44 -4.17 -2.07
C GLN A 5 14.47 -5.00 -2.92
N GLN A 6 14.98 -5.60 -3.99
CA GLN A 6 14.16 -6.35 -4.96
C GLN A 6 13.45 -7.54 -4.33
N GLU A 7 14.01 -8.11 -3.26
CA GLU A 7 13.42 -9.22 -2.51
C GLU A 7 12.11 -8.84 -1.79
N ARG A 8 11.80 -7.55 -1.66
CA ARG A 8 10.49 -7.07 -1.18
C ARG A 8 9.44 -7.03 -2.28
N VAL A 9 9.86 -6.96 -3.55
CA VAL A 9 9.01 -6.62 -4.68
C VAL A 9 8.58 -7.90 -5.38
N ARG A 10 7.27 -8.08 -5.53
CA ARG A 10 6.67 -9.23 -6.20
C ARG A 10 5.61 -8.79 -7.19
N GLN A 11 5.82 -9.12 -8.45
CA GLN A 11 4.78 -8.99 -9.47
C GLN A 11 3.69 -10.04 -9.23
N LEU A 12 2.43 -9.61 -9.18
CA LEU A 12 1.28 -10.48 -8.89
C LEU A 12 0.58 -10.99 -10.16
N ASN A 13 0.81 -10.38 -11.31
CA ASN A 13 0.24 -10.78 -12.60
C ASN A 13 1.24 -10.63 -13.75
N GLU A 14 0.98 -11.23 -14.90
CA GLU A 14 1.87 -11.16 -16.09
C GLU A 14 1.48 -10.01 -17.04
N LYS A 15 0.86 -8.94 -16.53
CA LYS A 15 0.39 -7.81 -17.34
C LYS A 15 1.48 -6.74 -17.46
N ASP A 16 1.44 -5.99 -18.54
CA ASP A 16 2.32 -4.85 -18.77
C ASP A 16 1.80 -3.58 -18.07
N ILE A 17 2.66 -2.57 -18.04
CA ILE A 17 2.27 -1.20 -17.65
C ILE A 17 1.41 -0.62 -18.77
N ASN A 18 0.28 -0.03 -18.39
CA ASN A 18 -0.64 0.60 -19.35
C ASN A 18 -0.38 2.10 -19.45
N ASP A 19 -0.92 2.68 -20.53
CA ASP A 19 -1.00 4.13 -20.69
C ASP A 19 -2.18 4.70 -19.89
N GLY A 20 -2.04 4.70 -18.57
CA GLY A 20 -2.98 5.32 -17.62
C GLY A 20 -2.55 6.72 -17.17
N ASP A 21 -3.39 7.32 -16.35
CA ASP A 21 -3.24 8.71 -15.88
C ASP A 21 -2.26 8.83 -14.71
N TYR A 22 -2.14 7.76 -13.90
CA TYR A 22 -1.36 7.74 -12.66
C TYR A 22 -0.87 6.32 -12.31
N VAL A 23 0.12 6.24 -11.42
CA VAL A 23 0.37 5.05 -10.61
C VAL A 23 -0.59 5.05 -9.43
N LEU A 24 -1.24 3.93 -9.16
CA LEU A 24 -2.11 3.76 -7.99
C LEU A 24 -1.34 3.02 -6.90
N TYR A 25 -1.14 3.61 -5.74
CA TYR A 25 -0.74 2.88 -4.53
C TYR A 25 -2.00 2.56 -3.71
N TRP A 26 -2.39 1.29 -3.70
CA TRP A 26 -3.39 0.77 -2.78
C TRP A 26 -2.74 0.48 -1.42
N MET A 27 -2.90 1.44 -0.50
CA MET A 27 -2.46 1.36 0.88
C MET A 27 -3.53 0.63 1.70
N GLN A 28 -3.14 -0.41 2.44
CA GLN A 28 -4.08 -1.16 3.27
C GLN A 28 -3.46 -1.59 4.60
N GLU A 29 -2.36 -2.35 4.59
CA GLU A 29 -1.66 -2.72 5.84
C GLU A 29 -0.73 -1.60 6.32
N ALA A 30 -0.03 -0.92 5.40
CA ALA A 30 1.03 0.02 5.72
C ALA A 30 0.52 1.47 5.80
N GLN A 31 -0.37 1.76 6.77
CA GLN A 31 -1.04 3.06 6.93
C GLN A 31 -0.10 4.16 7.49
N ARG A 32 0.91 4.55 6.72
CA ARG A 32 1.93 5.54 7.09
C ARG A 32 2.60 6.14 5.86
N ALA A 33 3.03 7.40 5.97
CA ALA A 33 3.76 8.11 4.91
C ALA A 33 5.29 8.03 5.05
N GLU A 34 5.79 7.57 6.20
CA GLU A 34 7.22 7.41 6.51
C GLU A 34 7.58 5.93 6.65
N TYR A 35 8.82 5.56 6.32
CA TYR A 35 9.30 4.17 6.37
C TYR A 35 8.33 3.17 5.70
N ASN A 36 7.77 3.56 4.55
CA ASN A 36 6.83 2.78 3.77
C ASN A 36 7.44 2.39 2.42
N HIS A 37 7.96 1.17 2.32
CA HIS A 37 8.61 0.66 1.10
C HIS A 37 7.67 0.62 -0.11
N ALA A 38 6.40 0.28 0.09
CA ALA A 38 5.40 0.28 -0.99
C ALA A 38 5.14 1.69 -1.53
N LEU A 39 5.02 2.68 -0.65
CA LEU A 39 4.88 4.09 -1.03
C LEU A 39 6.11 4.58 -1.81
N GLU A 40 7.31 4.35 -1.28
CA GLU A 40 8.54 4.79 -1.94
C GLU A 40 8.75 4.10 -3.28
N TYR A 41 8.44 2.80 -3.37
CA TYR A 41 8.43 2.08 -4.64
C TYR A 41 7.42 2.70 -5.62
N ALA A 42 6.20 3.01 -5.18
CA ALA A 42 5.18 3.63 -6.03
C ALA A 42 5.60 5.03 -6.52
N VAL A 43 6.22 5.86 -5.67
CA VAL A 43 6.79 7.16 -6.07
C VAL A 43 7.87 6.97 -7.13
N GLN A 44 8.81 6.05 -6.92
CA GLN A 44 9.87 5.77 -7.88
C GLN A 44 9.31 5.32 -9.23
N ARG A 45 8.34 4.39 -9.22
CA ARG A 45 7.68 3.93 -10.44
C ARG A 45 6.94 5.05 -11.14
N ALA A 46 6.23 5.91 -10.40
CA ALA A 46 5.51 7.05 -10.97
C ALA A 46 6.47 8.01 -11.69
N ASN A 47 7.58 8.37 -11.04
CA ASN A 47 8.62 9.20 -11.65
C ASN A 47 9.22 8.54 -12.91
N GLU A 48 9.58 7.24 -12.83
CA GLU A 48 10.19 6.50 -13.95
C GLU A 48 9.30 6.47 -15.21
N ILE A 49 7.98 6.36 -15.05
CA ILE A 49 7.04 6.34 -16.17
C ILE A 49 6.45 7.72 -16.49
N GLY A 50 6.90 8.77 -15.81
CA GLY A 50 6.43 10.15 -16.01
C GLY A 50 4.95 10.36 -15.69
N ARG A 51 4.44 9.67 -14.65
CA ARG A 51 3.05 9.77 -14.18
C ARG A 51 2.98 10.33 -12.76
N ARG A 52 1.79 10.80 -12.38
CA ARG A 52 1.48 11.21 -11.00
C ARG A 52 1.24 9.96 -10.14
N LEU A 53 1.28 10.11 -8.82
CA LEU A 53 0.90 9.06 -7.87
C LEU A 53 -0.44 9.39 -7.19
N LEU A 54 -1.36 8.44 -7.17
CA LEU A 54 -2.57 8.48 -6.34
C LEU A 54 -2.47 7.40 -5.26
N VAL A 55 -2.72 7.76 -4.01
CA VAL A 55 -2.80 6.80 -2.90
C VAL A 55 -4.26 6.58 -2.54
N LEU A 56 -4.67 5.32 -2.44
CA LEU A 56 -6.03 4.90 -2.11
C LEU A 56 -6.03 4.03 -0.85
N PHE A 57 -6.98 4.29 0.04
CA PHE A 57 -7.41 3.37 1.07
C PHE A 57 -8.89 2.98 0.87
N GLY A 58 -9.19 1.69 0.93
CA GLY A 58 -10.56 1.18 0.87
C GLY A 58 -11.13 0.90 2.26
N LEU A 59 -12.20 1.60 2.62
CA LEU A 59 -12.86 1.51 3.92
C LEU A 59 -14.09 0.61 3.83
N THR A 60 -13.95 -0.63 4.30
CA THR A 60 -15.06 -1.56 4.46
C THR A 60 -15.59 -1.54 5.88
N ALA A 61 -16.92 -1.54 6.05
CA ALA A 61 -17.60 -1.70 7.33
C ALA A 61 -17.64 -3.17 7.82
N ASP A 62 -17.35 -4.12 6.92
CA ASP A 62 -17.47 -5.56 7.17
C ASP A 62 -16.13 -6.22 7.52
N TYR A 63 -15.17 -5.47 8.08
CA TYR A 63 -13.87 -6.05 8.42
C TYR A 63 -14.03 -7.04 9.59
N PRO A 64 -13.49 -8.28 9.49
CA PRO A 64 -13.71 -9.30 10.51
C PRO A 64 -13.34 -8.83 11.92
N GLU A 65 -14.28 -8.98 12.86
CA GLU A 65 -14.10 -8.65 14.29
C GLU A 65 -13.81 -7.16 14.57
N ALA A 66 -13.91 -6.29 13.56
CA ALA A 66 -13.80 -4.86 13.75
C ALA A 66 -15.03 -4.30 14.48
N ASN A 67 -14.83 -3.19 15.17
CA ASN A 67 -15.87 -2.46 15.88
C ASN A 67 -15.56 -0.96 15.78
N LEU A 68 -16.49 -0.11 16.23
CA LEU A 68 -16.36 1.34 16.04
C LEU A 68 -15.09 1.96 16.65
N ARG A 69 -14.53 1.41 17.73
CA ARG A 69 -13.26 1.94 18.28
C ARG A 69 -12.05 1.59 17.39
N HIS A 70 -12.07 0.44 16.72
CA HIS A 70 -11.03 0.11 15.75
C HIS A 70 -11.09 1.08 14.57
N TYR A 71 -12.29 1.37 14.07
CA TYR A 71 -12.49 2.35 12.99
C TYR A 71 -12.12 3.77 13.39
N ALA A 72 -12.51 4.22 14.60
CA ALA A 72 -12.16 5.56 15.07
C ALA A 72 -10.64 5.76 15.10
N PHE A 73 -9.91 4.83 15.72
CA PHE A 73 -8.45 4.87 15.78
C PHE A 73 -7.80 4.86 14.38
N MET A 74 -8.31 4.01 13.49
CA MET A 74 -7.82 3.92 12.12
C MET A 74 -8.07 5.23 11.35
N LEU A 75 -9.28 5.78 11.41
CA LEU A 75 -9.65 7.01 10.70
C LEU A 75 -8.86 8.22 11.19
N GLU A 76 -8.61 8.32 12.50
CA GLU A 76 -7.73 9.35 13.07
C GLU A 76 -6.31 9.23 12.49
N GLY A 77 -5.76 8.02 12.41
CA GLY A 77 -4.46 7.79 11.78
C GLY A 77 -4.44 8.04 10.27
N LEU A 78 -5.53 7.73 9.56
CA LEU A 78 -5.65 8.02 8.12
C LEU A 78 -5.70 9.54 7.84
N ARG A 79 -6.23 10.35 8.76
CA ARG A 79 -6.15 11.81 8.67
C ARG A 79 -4.70 12.29 8.77
N ASP A 80 -3.91 11.73 9.69
CA ASP A 80 -2.49 12.05 9.81
C ASP A 80 -1.71 11.63 8.54
N VAL A 81 -2.08 10.49 7.94
CA VAL A 81 -1.55 10.04 6.64
C VAL A 81 -1.90 11.02 5.52
N GLU A 82 -3.14 11.51 5.47
CA GLU A 82 -3.57 12.51 4.49
C GLU A 82 -2.72 13.78 4.56
N GLU A 83 -2.53 14.32 5.77
CA GLU A 83 -1.72 15.52 6.00
C GLU A 83 -0.25 15.31 5.57
N ALA A 84 0.34 14.17 5.94
CA ALA A 84 1.73 13.85 5.60
C ALA A 84 1.93 13.65 4.09
N LEU A 85 0.99 12.97 3.41
CA LEU A 85 1.02 12.82 1.95
C LEU A 85 0.77 14.15 1.22
N GLN A 86 -0.09 15.00 1.76
CA GLN A 86 -0.33 16.34 1.24
C GLN A 86 0.94 17.20 1.27
N GLN A 87 1.71 17.16 2.36
CA GLN A 87 3.00 17.84 2.47
C GLN A 87 4.02 17.34 1.44
N ARG A 88 3.94 16.05 1.07
CA ARG A 88 4.73 15.45 -0.01
C ARG A 88 4.18 15.74 -1.41
N GLY A 89 3.06 16.46 -1.54
CA GLY A 89 2.42 16.76 -2.81
C GLY A 89 1.65 15.58 -3.43
N ILE A 90 1.30 14.57 -2.64
CA ILE A 90 0.66 13.33 -3.08
C ILE A 90 -0.80 13.33 -2.62
N LYS A 91 -1.73 13.11 -3.56
CA LYS A 91 -3.15 12.94 -3.26
C LYS A 91 -3.39 11.58 -2.60
N PHE A 92 -4.10 11.63 -1.48
CA PHE A 92 -4.64 10.48 -0.79
C PHE A 92 -6.17 10.54 -0.81
N VAL A 93 -6.82 9.38 -0.96
CA VAL A 93 -8.27 9.26 -0.87
C VAL A 93 -8.68 8.03 -0.07
N VAL A 94 -9.70 8.19 0.77
CA VAL A 94 -10.38 7.10 1.47
C VAL A 94 -11.72 6.87 0.81
N ARG A 95 -11.97 5.67 0.28
CA ARG A 95 -13.25 5.35 -0.40
C ARG A 95 -14.03 4.29 0.38
N PRO A 96 -15.34 4.46 0.59
CA PRO A 96 -16.17 3.42 1.19
C PRO A 96 -16.35 2.26 0.20
N GLY A 97 -16.30 1.02 0.70
CA GLY A 97 -16.52 -0.18 -0.11
C GLY A 97 -15.51 -1.29 0.20
N SER A 98 -15.66 -2.42 -0.51
CA SER A 98 -14.69 -3.50 -0.39
C SER A 98 -13.31 -3.04 -0.90
N PRO A 99 -12.20 -3.31 -0.17
CA PRO A 99 -10.89 -2.75 -0.53
C PRO A 99 -10.37 -3.13 -1.92
N ASP A 100 -10.61 -4.37 -2.35
CA ASP A 100 -10.32 -4.84 -3.71
C ASP A 100 -11.17 -4.15 -4.77
N GLU A 101 -12.45 -3.92 -4.52
CA GLU A 101 -13.38 -3.30 -5.48
C GLU A 101 -13.02 -1.86 -5.76
N VAL A 102 -12.76 -1.07 -4.71
CA VAL A 102 -12.34 0.33 -4.90
C VAL A 102 -10.97 0.43 -5.57
N ALA A 103 -10.07 -0.52 -5.31
CA ALA A 103 -8.77 -0.59 -5.97
C ALA A 103 -8.89 -0.97 -7.45
N LEU A 104 -9.80 -1.88 -7.81
CA LEU A 104 -10.12 -2.22 -9.19
C LEU A 104 -10.76 -1.05 -9.95
N GLU A 105 -11.68 -0.34 -9.29
CA GLU A 105 -12.36 0.80 -9.90
C GLU A 105 -11.35 1.90 -10.28
N LEU A 106 -10.55 2.39 -9.32
CA LEU A 106 -9.51 3.38 -9.62
C LEU A 106 -8.40 2.79 -10.50
N GLY A 107 -8.12 1.50 -10.38
CA GLY A 107 -7.16 0.77 -11.20
C GLY A 107 -7.47 0.78 -12.70
N THR A 108 -8.72 1.05 -13.10
CA THR A 108 -9.13 1.15 -14.51
C THR A 108 -8.40 2.25 -15.26
N HIS A 109 -8.03 3.33 -14.57
CA HIS A 109 -7.32 4.49 -15.14
C HIS A 109 -5.82 4.50 -14.77
N ALA A 110 -5.36 3.50 -14.02
CA ALA A 110 -3.97 3.46 -13.54
C ALA A 110 -3.04 2.81 -14.57
N SER A 111 -1.84 3.37 -14.74
CA SER A 111 -0.75 2.76 -15.51
C SER A 111 -0.27 1.46 -14.87
N MET A 112 -0.24 1.41 -13.54
CA MET A 112 0.07 0.22 -12.74
C MET A 112 -0.48 0.41 -11.32
N ILE A 113 -0.66 -0.70 -10.62
CA ILE A 113 -1.07 -0.72 -9.22
C ILE A 113 0.07 -1.27 -8.37
N VAL A 114 0.41 -0.55 -7.31
CA VAL A 114 1.29 -1.00 -6.24
C VAL A 114 0.43 -1.29 -5.01
N CYS A 115 0.69 -2.38 -4.29
CA CYS A 115 0.04 -2.68 -3.02
C CYS A 115 1.05 -3.13 -1.97
N ASP A 116 0.78 -2.86 -0.70
CA ASP A 116 1.53 -3.48 0.40
C ASP A 116 1.18 -4.97 0.56
N MET A 117 1.94 -5.72 1.36
CA MET A 117 1.72 -7.15 1.59
C MET A 117 0.92 -7.42 2.86
N SER A 118 0.01 -8.40 2.80
CA SER A 118 -0.59 -9.01 3.99
C SER A 118 -0.39 -10.51 4.03
N TYR A 119 -0.43 -11.03 5.25
CA TYR A 119 -0.33 -12.44 5.55
C TYR A 119 -1.69 -13.09 5.86
N LEU A 120 -2.75 -12.29 6.07
CA LEU A 120 -4.08 -12.76 6.47
C LEU A 120 -4.92 -13.25 5.29
N ARG A 121 -5.77 -14.27 5.54
CA ARG A 121 -6.55 -14.94 4.49
C ARG A 121 -7.50 -14.01 3.72
N PRO A 122 -8.34 -13.16 4.36
CA PRO A 122 -9.25 -12.29 3.62
C PRO A 122 -8.49 -11.32 2.70
N GLN A 123 -7.41 -10.73 3.22
CA GLN A 123 -6.65 -9.74 2.47
C GLN A 123 -5.76 -10.32 1.37
N LYS A 124 -5.33 -11.59 1.50
CA LYS A 124 -4.69 -12.33 0.41
C LYS A 124 -5.66 -12.55 -0.75
N ARG A 125 -6.92 -12.91 -0.46
CA ARG A 125 -7.97 -13.08 -1.49
C ARG A 125 -8.23 -11.79 -2.25
N TRP A 126 -8.26 -10.65 -1.55
CA TRP A 126 -8.39 -9.34 -2.21
C TRP A 126 -7.26 -9.07 -3.21
N ARG A 127 -6.01 -9.36 -2.84
CA ARG A 127 -4.85 -9.20 -3.73
C ARG A 127 -4.84 -10.20 -4.88
N GLU A 128 -5.28 -11.44 -4.64
CA GLU A 128 -5.47 -12.46 -5.70
C GLU A 128 -6.51 -12.00 -6.73
N ARG A 129 -7.66 -11.49 -6.27
CA ARG A 129 -8.69 -10.92 -7.14
C ARG A 129 -8.17 -9.72 -7.92
N LEU A 130 -7.52 -8.78 -7.24
CA LEU A 130 -6.93 -7.59 -7.87
C LEU A 130 -5.95 -7.98 -8.98
N ALA A 131 -5.06 -8.94 -8.73
CA ALA A 131 -4.08 -9.40 -9.71
C ALA A 131 -4.72 -9.98 -10.98
N VAL A 132 -5.82 -10.74 -10.81
CA VAL A 132 -6.57 -11.34 -11.92
C VAL A 132 -7.34 -10.26 -12.71
N GLU A 133 -8.07 -9.40 -12.02
CA GLU A 133 -9.06 -8.50 -12.62
C GLU A 133 -8.47 -7.15 -13.08
N ALA A 134 -7.40 -6.63 -12.47
CA ALA A 134 -6.85 -5.31 -12.81
C ALA A 134 -6.37 -5.24 -14.27
N HIS A 135 -6.64 -4.14 -14.97
CA HIS A 135 -6.29 -4.03 -16.39
C HIS A 135 -4.79 -3.86 -16.66
N CYS A 136 -3.99 -3.51 -15.65
CA CYS A 136 -2.57 -3.19 -15.74
C CYS A 136 -1.71 -4.08 -14.83
N LEU A 137 -0.39 -3.87 -14.87
CA LEU A 137 0.58 -4.47 -13.96
C LEU A 137 0.18 -4.24 -12.49
N VAL A 138 0.16 -5.32 -11.70
CA VAL A 138 -0.01 -5.27 -10.24
C VAL A 138 1.26 -5.76 -9.56
N THR A 139 1.85 -4.90 -8.73
CA THR A 139 3.06 -5.18 -7.96
C THR A 139 2.76 -5.10 -6.46
N GLN A 140 3.19 -6.10 -5.72
CA GLN A 140 3.18 -6.14 -4.26
C GLN A 140 4.56 -5.78 -3.71
N VAL A 141 4.59 -5.02 -2.62
CA VAL A 141 5.83 -4.66 -1.92
C VAL A 141 5.72 -4.97 -0.42
N GLU A 142 6.59 -5.86 0.06
CA GLU A 142 6.62 -6.28 1.46
C GLU A 142 7.21 -5.19 2.37
N THR A 143 6.31 -4.55 3.12
CA THR A 143 6.57 -3.30 3.83
C THR A 143 6.51 -3.43 5.36
N GLU A 144 5.82 -4.46 5.88
CA GLU A 144 5.53 -4.63 7.31
C GLU A 144 6.64 -5.32 8.12
N VAL A 145 7.64 -5.86 7.44
CA VAL A 145 8.75 -6.58 8.09
C VAL A 145 10.11 -6.05 7.65
N VAL A 146 11.09 -6.13 8.56
CA VAL A 146 12.48 -5.76 8.25
C VAL A 146 13.04 -6.71 7.18
N VAL A 147 12.98 -8.02 7.39
CA VAL A 147 13.45 -9.02 6.41
C VAL A 147 12.23 -9.70 5.78
N PRO A 148 12.10 -9.73 4.43
CA PRO A 148 11.03 -10.42 3.72
C PRO A 148 10.81 -11.84 4.22
N VAL A 149 9.55 -12.24 4.43
CA VAL A 149 9.24 -13.52 5.12
C VAL A 149 9.74 -14.72 4.33
N GLU A 150 9.56 -14.72 3.01
CA GLU A 150 10.00 -15.82 2.12
C GLU A 150 11.54 -15.87 2.00
N LEU A 151 12.22 -14.74 2.17
CA LEU A 151 13.69 -14.68 2.22
C LEU A 151 14.21 -15.19 3.58
N ALA A 152 13.56 -14.81 4.67
CA ALA A 152 13.98 -15.20 6.01
C ALA A 152 13.88 -16.71 6.24
N SER A 153 12.90 -17.39 5.64
CA SER A 153 12.75 -18.83 5.74
C SER A 153 11.84 -19.40 4.64
N ASP A 154 12.29 -20.49 4.02
CA ASP A 154 11.55 -21.32 3.06
C ASP A 154 10.48 -22.23 3.70
N LYS A 155 10.42 -22.25 5.03
CA LYS A 155 9.49 -23.09 5.79
C LYS A 155 9.06 -22.45 7.10
N ARG A 156 7.97 -22.97 7.67
CA ARG A 156 7.55 -22.66 9.03
C ARG A 156 8.64 -23.07 10.03
N GLU A 157 9.09 -22.10 10.82
CA GLU A 157 10.01 -22.34 11.92
C GLU A 157 9.26 -22.71 13.21
N HIS A 158 9.79 -23.69 13.95
CA HIS A 158 9.12 -24.22 15.14
C HIS A 158 9.49 -23.48 16.43
N ALA A 159 10.56 -22.69 16.43
CA ALA A 159 11.01 -21.95 17.60
C ALA A 159 11.79 -20.68 17.21
N ALA A 160 11.76 -19.67 18.08
CA ALA A 160 12.54 -18.44 17.89
C ALA A 160 14.05 -18.71 17.70
N ARG A 161 14.60 -19.74 18.36
CA ARG A 161 16.01 -20.11 18.23
C ARG A 161 16.41 -20.56 16.82
N THR A 162 15.45 -21.06 16.03
CA THR A 162 15.72 -21.52 14.66
C THR A 162 15.47 -20.42 13.63
N LEU A 163 14.52 -19.51 13.89
CA LEU A 163 14.26 -18.35 13.03
C LEU A 163 15.29 -17.22 13.20
N ARG A 164 15.65 -16.88 14.44
CA ARG A 164 16.57 -15.77 14.76
C ARG A 164 17.88 -15.76 13.98
N PRO A 165 18.64 -16.86 13.87
CA PRO A 165 19.88 -16.85 13.10
C PRO A 165 19.65 -16.65 11.60
N LYS A 166 18.48 -17.03 11.04
CA LYS A 166 18.17 -16.79 9.64
C LYS A 166 17.93 -15.31 9.38
N ILE A 167 17.06 -14.66 10.16
CA ILE A 167 16.82 -13.21 10.08
C ILE A 167 18.15 -12.44 10.22
N ARG A 168 18.98 -12.79 11.21
CA ARG A 168 20.25 -12.11 11.48
C ARG A 168 21.24 -12.12 10.30
N ARG A 169 21.19 -13.12 9.41
CA ARG A 169 22.05 -13.17 8.22
C ARG A 169 21.71 -12.08 7.19
N HIS A 170 20.51 -11.52 7.27
CA HIS A 170 20.01 -10.52 6.33
C HIS A 170 19.94 -9.12 6.94
N LEU A 171 20.15 -8.94 8.25
CA LEU A 171 19.95 -7.64 8.90
C LEU A 171 20.82 -6.53 8.30
N ASP A 172 22.08 -6.80 7.97
CA ASP A 172 22.97 -5.77 7.40
C ASP A 172 22.45 -5.21 6.06
N ASN A 173 21.66 -5.99 5.30
CA ASN A 173 21.11 -5.58 4.02
C ASN A 173 19.71 -4.94 4.13
N PHE A 174 18.99 -5.22 5.21
CA PHE A 174 17.54 -4.92 5.32
C PHE A 174 17.18 -4.02 6.50
N LEU A 175 18.04 -3.95 7.53
CA LEU A 175 17.94 -2.97 8.61
C LEU A 175 18.71 -1.71 8.20
N SER A 176 18.26 -1.11 7.11
CA SER A 176 18.80 0.14 6.57
C SER A 176 17.77 1.26 6.70
N GLU A 177 18.27 2.49 6.63
CA GLU A 177 17.39 3.65 6.55
C GLU A 177 16.66 3.67 5.21
N LEU A 178 15.33 3.88 5.25
CA LEU A 178 14.53 4.11 4.07
C LEU A 178 14.37 5.61 3.87
N GLU A 179 15.13 6.15 2.92
CA GLU A 179 15.03 7.55 2.60
C GLU A 179 13.82 7.85 1.67
N PRO A 180 13.03 8.90 1.96
CA PRO A 180 11.91 9.28 1.09
C PRO A 180 12.37 9.76 -0.29
N THR A 181 11.64 9.38 -1.34
CA THR A 181 11.80 9.88 -2.70
C THR A 181 10.83 11.06 -2.93
N GLU A 182 11.33 12.13 -3.56
CA GLU A 182 10.48 13.26 -3.97
C GLU A 182 9.66 12.89 -5.21
N ILE A 183 8.37 13.26 -5.20
CA ILE A 183 7.49 13.08 -6.35
C ILE A 183 7.75 14.21 -7.37
N GLU A 184 7.96 13.85 -8.63
CA GLU A 184 8.21 14.83 -9.70
C GLU A 184 6.92 15.53 -10.15
N GLN A 185 5.82 14.77 -10.21
CA GLN A 185 4.49 15.27 -10.56
C GLN A 185 3.56 15.15 -9.35
N ARG A 186 3.35 16.27 -8.65
CA ARG A 186 2.35 16.40 -7.57
C ARG A 186 0.98 15.93 -8.06
N SER A 187 0.08 15.48 -7.19
CA SER A 187 -1.26 15.00 -7.56
C SER A 187 -2.41 15.67 -6.82
N LEU A 188 -2.16 16.70 -6.02
CA LEU A 188 -3.15 17.29 -5.10
C LEU A 188 -4.44 17.81 -5.76
N ASP A 189 -4.36 18.23 -7.02
CA ASP A 189 -5.46 18.70 -7.87
C ASP A 189 -6.25 17.57 -8.56
N MET A 190 -5.90 16.29 -8.29
CA MET A 190 -6.66 15.17 -8.81
C MET A 190 -8.02 15.02 -8.11
N GLU A 191 -9.06 14.98 -8.92
CA GLU A 191 -10.42 14.64 -8.49
C GLU A 191 -10.61 13.11 -8.52
N ALA A 192 -10.46 12.47 -7.37
CA ALA A 192 -10.58 11.01 -7.23
C ALA A 192 -11.75 10.56 -6.33
N GLY A 193 -12.50 11.52 -5.76
CA GLY A 193 -13.59 11.28 -4.81
C GLY A 193 -13.11 10.62 -3.51
N GLY A 194 -13.92 10.66 -2.47
CA GLY A 194 -13.58 10.05 -1.18
C GLY A 194 -14.39 10.60 -0.03
N LEU A 195 -14.20 10.00 1.13
CA LEU A 195 -14.72 10.51 2.40
C LEU A 195 -13.91 11.72 2.86
N ASP A 196 -14.57 12.64 3.54
CA ASP A 196 -13.92 13.77 4.18
C ASP A 196 -13.45 13.37 5.59
N LEU A 197 -12.13 13.23 5.76
CA LEU A 197 -11.52 12.87 7.04
C LEU A 197 -11.53 14.00 8.07
N ALA A 198 -12.01 15.20 7.72
CA ALA A 198 -12.24 16.28 8.68
C ALA A 198 -13.40 15.96 9.64
N ASP A 199 -14.39 15.17 9.20
CA ASP A 199 -15.56 14.76 10.00
C ASP A 199 -15.63 13.23 10.16
N ILE A 200 -14.72 12.70 10.98
CA ILE A 200 -14.67 11.28 11.33
C ILE A 200 -15.96 10.82 12.02
N GLY A 201 -16.63 11.71 12.78
CA GLY A 201 -17.88 11.38 13.46
C GLY A 201 -18.97 10.98 12.47
N ALA A 202 -19.17 11.78 11.42
CA ALA A 202 -20.13 11.48 10.37
C ALA A 202 -19.82 10.17 9.63
N ILE A 203 -18.54 9.82 9.45
CA ILE A 203 -18.14 8.53 8.85
C ILE A 203 -18.53 7.36 9.77
N LEU A 204 -18.23 7.47 11.07
CA LEU A 204 -18.51 6.43 12.05
C LEU A 204 -20.02 6.21 12.26
N ASP A 205 -20.82 7.28 12.22
CA ASP A 205 -22.28 7.20 12.32
C ASP A 205 -22.93 6.48 11.13
N GLY A 206 -22.23 6.41 9.99
CA GLY A 206 -22.65 5.71 8.78
C GLY A 206 -22.19 4.26 8.67
N MET A 207 -21.42 3.75 9.64
CA MET A 207 -20.90 2.37 9.68
C MET A 207 -21.83 1.39 10.39
#